data_AF-A0A519ZHN8-F1
#
_entry.id   AF-A0A519ZHN8-F1
#
_cell.length_a   1.000
_cell.length_b   1.000
_cell.length_c   1.000
_cell.angle_alpha   90.00
_cell.angle_beta   90.00
_cell.angle_gamma   90.00
#
_symmetry.space_group_name_H-M   'P 1'
#
loop_
_entity.id
_entity.type
_entity.pdbx_description
1 polymer ?
#
loop_
_entity_poly.entity_id
_entity_poly.type
_entity_poly.pdbx_seq_one_letter_code
_entity_poly.pdbx_strand_id
1 'polypeptide(L)' 'MKTDRRRLLSLAAASATTLWVPRSAWARAPRGDVFALGVASGSPRADGVVLWTRLT' A
#
# COMPACT_ATOMS: atom_id res chain seq x y z
N MET A 1 -31.15 22.05 -11.79
CA MET A 1 -29.70 22.08 -12.03
C MET A 1 -29.42 21.27 -13.30
N LYS A 2 -29.01 21.90 -14.41
CA LYS A 2 -28.70 21.17 -15.65
C LYS A 2 -27.38 20.43 -15.43
N THR A 3 -27.42 19.10 -15.44
CA THR A 3 -26.21 18.29 -15.35
C THR A 3 -25.36 18.56 -16.58
N ASP A 4 -24.21 19.19 -16.38
CA ASP A 4 -23.31 19.59 -17.47
C ASP A 4 -22.70 18.32 -18.10
N ARG A 5 -22.94 18.11 -19.40
CA ARG A 5 -22.47 16.93 -20.13
C ARG A 5 -20.96 16.77 -19.99
N ARG A 6 -20.21 17.87 -19.96
CA ARG A 6 -18.75 17.85 -19.75
C ARG A 6 -18.39 17.27 -18.40
N ARG A 7 -19.09 17.68 -17.34
CA ARG A 7 -18.87 17.19 -15.98
C ARG A 7 -19.18 15.70 -15.85
N LEU A 8 -20.24 15.23 -16.50
CA LEU A 8 -20.55 13.80 -16.56
C LEU A 8 -19.46 13.00 -17.28
N LEU A 9 -18.98 13.50 -18.43
CA LEU A 9 -17.90 12.83 -19.18
C LEU A 9 -16.58 12.82 -18.40
N SER A 10 -16.23 13.90 -17.70
CA SER A 10 -15.04 13.95 -16.85
C SER A 10 -15.10 12.94 -15.71
N LEU A 11 -16.26 12.82 -15.05
CA LEU A 11 -16.46 11.84 -13.97
C LEU A 11 -16.42 10.41 -14.50
N ALA A 12 -17.05 10.14 -15.66
CA ALA A 12 -17.00 8.85 -16.31
C ALA A 12 -15.56 8.45 -16.68
N ALA A 13 -14.79 9.36 -17.27
CA ALA A 13 -13.39 9.13 -17.60
C ALA A 13 -12.53 8.86 -16.34
N ALA A 14 -12.71 9.64 -15.28
CA ALA A 14 -12.00 9.42 -14.02
C ALA A 14 -12.33 8.05 -13.41
N SER A 15 -13.62 7.67 -13.39
CA SER A 15 -14.03 6.34 -12.88
C SER A 15 -13.49 5.19 -13.73
N ALA A 16 -13.43 5.33 -15.06
CA ALA A 16 -12.85 4.32 -15.94
C ALA A 16 -11.36 4.10 -15.65
N THR A 17 -10.61 5.15 -15.31
CA THR A 17 -9.20 5.02 -14.93
C THR A 17 -9.00 4.32 -13.58
N THR A 18 -9.95 4.46 -12.63
CA THR A 18 -9.87 3.74 -11.34
C THR A 18 -10.15 2.25 -11.46
N LEU A 19 -10.96 1.83 -12.45
CA LEU A 19 -11.20 0.42 -12.75
C LEU A 19 -9.99 -0.24 -13.43
N TRP A 20 -9.13 0.57 -14.04
CA TRP A 20 -7.93 0.11 -14.74
C TRP A 20 -6.64 0.40 -13.98
N VAL A 21 -6.73 0.49 -12.65
CA VAL A 21 -5.54 0.47 -11.80
C VAL A 21 -4.82 -0.86 -12.06
N PRO A 22 -3.58 -0.83 -12.57
CA PRO A 22 -2.86 -2.06 -12.86
C PRO A 22 -2.72 -2.86 -11.57
N ARG A 23 -2.90 -4.18 -11.65
CA ARG A 23 -2.82 -5.11 -10.50
C ARG A 23 -1.50 -5.00 -9.72
N SER A 24 -0.47 -4.40 -10.32
CA SER A 24 0.81 -4.04 -9.70
C SER A 24 0.73 -2.93 -8.65
N ALA A 25 -0.33 -2.12 -8.65
CA ALA A 25 -0.55 -1.08 -7.64
C ALA A 25 -1.20 -1.64 -6.35
N TRP A 26 -1.59 -2.92 -6.34
CA TRP A 26 -2.05 -3.58 -5.12
C TRP A 26 -0.85 -4.10 -4.33
N ALA A 27 -0.87 -3.86 -3.01
CA ALA A 27 0.07 -4.51 -2.12
C ALA A 27 -0.04 -6.03 -2.30
N ARG A 28 1.11 -6.69 -2.50
CA ARG A 28 1.15 -8.15 -2.58
C ARG A 28 0.77 -8.69 -1.20
N ALA A 29 -0.29 -9.49 -1.13
CA ALA A 29 -0.59 -10.22 0.09
C ALA A 29 0.63 -11.07 0.47
N PRO A 30 1.16 -10.93 1.70
CA PRO A 30 2.28 -11.74 2.13
C PRO A 30 1.88 -13.22 2.08
N ARG A 31 2.83 -14.06 1.66
CA ARG A 31 2.61 -15.50 1.55
C ARG A 31 3.35 -16.19 2.69
N GLY A 32 2.61 -16.90 3.53
CA GLY A 32 3.19 -17.58 4.68
C GLY A 32 3.61 -16.62 5.79
N ASP A 33 4.49 -17.09 6.68
CA ASP A 33 5.02 -16.31 7.77
C ASP A 33 6.14 -15.38 7.28
N VAL A 34 5.89 -14.07 7.31
CA VAL A 34 6.84 -13.04 6.89
C VAL A 34 7.96 -12.81 7.90
N PHE A 35 7.82 -13.33 9.11
CA PHE A 35 8.81 -13.24 10.18
C PHE A 35 9.46 -14.61 10.46
N ALA A 36 9.56 -15.47 9.45
CA ALA A 36 10.17 -16.80 9.58
C ALA A 36 11.62 -16.77 10.11
N LEU A 37 12.32 -15.63 9.95
CA LEU A 37 13.68 -15.42 10.47
C LEU A 37 13.70 -14.74 11.86
N GLY A 38 12.53 -14.49 12.44
CA GLY A 38 12.35 -13.84 13.73
C GLY A 38 12.55 -12.34 13.71
N VAL A 39 12.61 -11.77 14.91
CA VAL A 39 12.83 -10.35 15.19
C VAL A 39 13.95 -10.27 16.22
N ALA A 40 14.85 -9.30 16.06
CA ALA A 40 15.94 -9.07 16.98
C ALA A 40 16.02 -7.60 17.38
N SER A 41 16.73 -7.35 18.49
CA SER A 41 16.92 -6.01 19.05
C SER A 41 18.41 -5.73 19.28
N GLY A 42 18.83 -4.47 19.25
CA GLY A 42 20.20 -4.08 19.58
C GLY A 42 20.44 -2.57 19.57
N SER A 43 21.71 -2.19 19.76
CA SER A 43 22.16 -0.79 19.90
C SER A 43 21.35 0.04 20.91
N PRO A 44 21.22 -0.43 22.17
CA PRO A 44 20.47 0.29 23.19
C PRO A 44 21.11 1.65 23.50
N ARG A 45 20.25 2.65 23.68
CA ARG A 45 20.53 4.00 24.17
C ARG A 45 19.62 4.28 25.37
N ALA A 46 19.90 5.37 26.08
CA ALA A 46 19.11 5.76 27.25
C ALA A 46 17.62 5.99 26.93
N ASP A 47 17.30 6.31 25.68
CA ASP A 47 15.98 6.67 25.18
C ASP A 47 15.37 5.64 24.20
N GLY A 48 16.09 4.56 23.87
CA GLY A 48 15.54 3.60 22.92
C GLY A 48 16.46 2.45 22.51
N VAL A 49 15.95 1.60 21.62
CA VAL A 49 16.63 0.43 21.07
C VAL A 49 16.25 0.26 19.60
N VAL A 50 17.13 -0.33 18.80
CA VAL A 50 16.83 -0.69 17.42
C VAL A 50 16.17 -2.07 17.38
N LEU A 51 15.09 -2.20 16.63
CA LEU A 51 14.49 -3.50 16.27
C LEU A 51 14.75 -3.76 14.78
N TRP A 52 15.18 -4.97 14.46
CA TRP A 52 15.34 -5.41 13.08
C TRP A 52 14.70 -6.77 12.83
N THR A 53 14.22 -6.96 11.61
CA THR A 53 13.75 -8.23 11.07
C THR A 53 14.04 -8.28 9.58
N ARG A 54 13.97 -9.46 9.00
CA ARG A 54 14.11 -9.66 7.57
C ARG A 54 12.87 -10.40 7.06
N LEU A 55 12.19 -9.78 6.10
CA LEU A 55 11.05 -10.38 5.43
C LEU A 55 11.52 -11.43 4.42
N THR A 56 10.77 -12.53 4.30
CA THR A 56 11.01 -13.65 3.38
C THR A 56 9.89 -13.79 2.36
#